data_AF-A0A7S0CAT6-F1
#
_entry.id   AF-A0A7S0CAT6-F1
#
_cell.length_a   1.000
_cell.length_b   1.000
_cell.length_c   1.000
_cell.angle_alpha   90.00
_cell.angle_beta   90.00
_cell.angle_gamma   90.00
#
_symmetry.space_group_name_H-M   'P 1'
#
loop_
_entity.id
_entity.type
_entity.pdbx_description
1 polymer ?
#
loop_
_entity_poly.entity_id
_entity_poly.type
_entity_poly.pdbx_seq_one_letter_code
_entity_poly.pdbx_strand_id
1 'polypeptide(L)'
;MSGVASSSFFSLTQAEYAAGNFKQKVAEGSMQASIRVGAGVDNVAGVKLPVFRRFDTGVVQENQSLGLVGGGKKIVAVREKFTELLELLIKLASLQTSFQTLDEALKVTNRRVNALENVTIPRIQGTLDYIARELDELEREDFTRLKLVKSAKEEAIKLAEKKKKLLNDSCKE
;
A
#
# COMPACT_ATOMS: atom_id res chain seq x y z
N MET A 1 18.99 21.56 0.10
CA MET A 1 18.95 21.67 1.58
C MET A 1 20.32 22.01 2.20
N SER A 2 21.41 21.33 1.81
CA SER A 2 22.78 21.61 2.30
C SER A 2 23.19 23.10 2.18
N GLY A 3 22.92 23.75 1.04
CA GLY A 3 23.26 25.17 0.84
C GLY A 3 22.53 26.13 1.80
N VAL A 4 21.24 25.94 2.03
CA VAL A 4 20.45 26.79 2.94
C VAL A 4 20.88 26.58 4.39
N ALA A 5 21.14 25.33 4.79
CA ALA A 5 21.67 25.01 6.11
C ALA A 5 23.03 25.67 6.34
N SER A 6 23.98 25.51 5.41
CA SER A 6 25.30 26.14 5.48
C SER A 6 25.20 27.68 5.55
N SER A 7 24.35 28.29 4.74
CA SER A 7 24.13 29.75 4.77
C SER A 7 23.51 30.24 6.10
N SER A 8 22.65 29.42 6.71
CA SER A 8 22.02 29.72 8.01
C SER A 8 23.05 29.66 9.13
N PHE A 9 23.89 28.62 9.16
CA PHE A 9 24.98 28.51 10.13
C PHE A 9 26.04 29.60 9.94
N PHE A 10 26.36 29.98 8.70
CA PHE A 10 27.26 31.10 8.43
C PHE A 10 26.66 32.45 8.89
N SER A 11 25.35 32.64 8.74
CA SER A 11 24.69 33.83 9.26
C SER A 11 24.75 33.87 10.80
N LEU A 12 24.62 32.70 11.45
CA LEU A 12 24.71 32.56 12.90
C LEU A 12 26.10 32.92 13.42
N THR A 13 27.16 32.45 12.78
CA THR A 13 28.53 32.83 13.17
C THR A 13 28.78 34.33 12.97
N GLN A 14 28.22 34.93 11.92
CA GLN A 14 28.30 36.39 11.72
C GLN A 14 27.56 37.16 12.83
N ALA A 15 26.42 36.67 13.30
CA ALA A 15 25.70 37.29 14.42
C ALA A 15 26.43 37.12 15.74
N GLU A 16 27.06 35.97 16.00
CA GLU A 16 27.88 35.73 17.19
C GLU A 16 29.08 36.67 17.24
N TYR A 17 29.74 36.89 16.09
CA TYR A 17 30.83 37.84 15.99
C TYR A 17 30.39 39.28 16.29
N ALA A 18 29.20 39.68 15.83
CA ALA A 18 28.71 41.06 15.96
C ALA A 18 28.04 41.38 17.31
N ALA A 19 27.32 40.42 17.91
CA ALA A 19 26.51 40.62 19.12
C ALA A 19 27.08 39.92 20.37
N GLY A 20 28.17 39.16 20.23
CA GLY A 20 28.73 38.34 21.30
C GLY A 20 27.85 37.12 21.62
N ASN A 21 27.94 36.61 22.84
CA ASN A 21 27.22 35.40 23.24
C ASN A 21 25.74 35.69 23.58
N PHE A 22 24.89 35.74 22.55
CA PHE A 22 23.44 35.92 22.70
C PHE A 22 22.67 34.59 22.87
N LYS A 23 23.34 33.43 22.75
CA LYS A 23 22.72 32.10 22.87
C LYS A 23 22.03 31.89 24.22
N GLN A 24 22.68 32.31 25.30
CA GLN A 24 22.14 32.19 26.64
C GLN A 24 20.85 33.02 26.80
N LYS A 25 20.83 34.25 26.26
CA LYS A 25 19.63 35.11 26.26
C LYS A 25 18.48 34.53 25.43
N VAL A 26 18.77 33.82 24.34
CA VAL A 26 17.73 33.12 23.56
C VAL A 26 17.19 31.91 24.32
N ALA A 27 18.04 31.17 25.03
CA ALA A 27 17.65 30.02 25.82
C ALA A 27 16.84 30.40 27.07
N GLU A 28 17.14 31.54 27.68
CA GLU A 28 16.38 32.15 28.78
C GLU A 28 15.07 32.81 28.32
N GLY A 29 14.89 32.97 27.01
CA GLY A 29 13.68 33.55 26.41
C GLY A 29 12.44 32.67 26.52
N SER A 30 11.32 33.21 26.04
CA SER A 30 9.99 32.59 26.12
C SER A 30 9.93 31.15 25.65
N MET A 31 9.32 30.29 26.48
CA MET A 31 9.15 28.85 26.24
C MET A 31 8.02 28.52 25.24
N GLN A 32 7.33 29.53 24.70
CA GLN A 32 6.24 29.33 23.76
C GLN A 32 6.76 29.29 22.31
N ALA A 33 6.47 28.19 21.61
CA ALA A 33 6.84 28.03 20.20
C ALA A 33 6.04 28.99 19.30
N SER A 34 6.76 29.81 18.54
CA SER A 34 6.18 30.69 17.50
C SER A 34 5.63 29.88 16.32
N ILE A 35 6.39 28.89 15.86
CA ILE A 35 6.02 28.00 14.75
C ILE A 35 5.67 26.62 15.32
N ARG A 36 4.48 26.11 14.96
CA ARG A 36 4.02 24.76 15.29
C ARG A 36 3.85 23.94 14.02
N VAL A 37 3.92 22.62 14.17
CA VAL A 37 3.66 21.67 13.09
C VAL A 37 2.38 20.93 13.41
N GLY A 38 1.45 20.92 12.47
CA GLY A 38 0.23 20.11 12.56
C GLY A 38 0.30 18.95 11.59
N ALA A 39 -0.19 17.80 12.03
CA ALA A 39 -0.35 16.63 11.18
C ALA A 39 -1.68 16.70 10.44
N GLY A 40 -1.64 16.56 9.13
CA GLY A 40 -2.78 16.30 8.26
C GLY A 40 -2.68 14.90 7.66
N VAL A 41 -3.78 14.43 7.09
CA VAL A 41 -3.81 13.18 6.33
C VAL A 41 -4.19 13.52 4.90
N ASP A 42 -3.42 13.01 3.95
CA ASP A 42 -3.71 13.07 2.53
C ASP A 42 -3.96 11.65 2.00
N ASN A 43 -4.81 11.50 0.99
CA ASN A 43 -5.13 10.18 0.43
C ASN A 43 -4.66 10.11 -1.01
N VAL A 44 -3.70 9.22 -1.28
CA VAL A 44 -3.18 8.99 -2.64
C VAL A 44 -3.30 7.51 -2.95
N ALA A 45 -4.02 7.19 -4.03
CA ALA A 45 -4.23 5.81 -4.50
C ALA A 45 -4.74 4.82 -3.42
N GLY A 46 -5.54 5.31 -2.46
CA GLY A 46 -6.11 4.50 -1.38
C GLY A 46 -5.20 4.31 -0.16
N VAL A 47 -4.00 4.90 -0.16
CA VAL A 47 -3.08 4.93 0.98
C VAL A 47 -3.18 6.28 1.68
N LYS A 48 -3.45 6.26 2.99
CA LYS A 48 -3.51 7.45 3.85
C LYS A 48 -2.10 7.87 4.23
N LEU A 49 -1.61 8.96 3.65
CA LEU A 49 -0.29 9.53 3.89
C LEU A 49 -0.36 10.61 4.97
N PRO A 50 0.50 10.58 6.00
CA PRO A 50 0.64 11.68 6.93
C PRO A 50 1.40 12.83 6.25
N VAL A 51 0.84 14.04 6.30
CA VAL A 51 1.46 15.26 5.78
C VAL A 51 1.63 16.28 6.90
N PHE A 52 2.79 16.93 6.96
CA PHE A 52 3.05 17.96 7.96
C PHE A 52 2.82 19.35 7.38
N ARG A 53 2.02 20.18 8.07
CA ARG A 53 1.77 21.57 7.71
C ARG A 53 2.30 22.51 8.79
N ARG A 54 2.88 23.62 8.34
CA ARG A 54 3.31 24.72 9.21
C ARG A 54 2.08 25.48 9.69
N PHE A 55 1.98 25.68 11.00
CA PHE A 55 1.00 26.57 11.63
C PHE A 55 1.75 27.65 12.41
N ASP A 56 1.50 28.90 12.05
CA ASP A 56 2.04 30.04 12.79
C ASP A 56 1.09 30.36 13.94
N THR A 57 1.59 30.15 15.16
CA THR A 57 0.93 30.66 16.36
C THR A 57 1.23 32.16 16.33
N GLY A 58 0.25 33.02 16.09
CA GLY A 58 0.40 34.48 15.96
C GLY A 58 0.94 35.21 17.21
N VAL A 59 1.70 34.53 18.07
CA VAL A 59 2.41 35.07 19.22
C VAL A 59 3.50 36.01 18.71
N VAL A 60 3.25 37.29 18.88
CA VAL A 60 4.13 38.38 18.47
C VAL A 60 5.37 38.42 19.37
N GLN A 61 6.47 37.94 18.80
CA GLN A 61 7.87 38.32 19.04
C GLN A 61 8.24 38.93 20.40
N GLU A 62 8.34 38.13 21.47
CA GLU A 62 8.93 38.56 22.75
C GLU A 62 10.46 38.81 22.68
N ASN A 63 11.12 38.41 21.58
CA ASN A 63 12.58 38.54 21.41
C ASN A 63 13.04 39.79 20.65
N GLN A 64 12.20 40.81 20.47
CA GLN A 64 12.61 42.06 19.81
C GLN A 64 13.70 42.82 20.59
N SER A 65 13.80 42.60 21.89
CA SER A 65 14.81 43.23 22.77
C SER A 65 16.24 42.68 22.57
N LEU A 66 16.41 41.54 21.87
CA LEU A 66 17.71 40.86 21.76
C LEU A 66 18.77 41.67 20.99
N GLY A 67 18.37 42.66 20.20
CA GLY A 67 19.23 43.43 19.31
C GLY A 67 19.65 44.82 19.82
N LEU A 68 19.31 45.18 21.06
CA LEU A 68 19.45 46.56 21.55
C LEU A 68 20.91 47.00 21.82
N VAL A 69 21.77 46.07 22.23
CA VAL A 69 23.17 46.35 22.62
C VAL A 69 24.12 46.42 21.42
N GLY A 70 23.71 45.89 20.27
CA GLY A 70 24.53 45.80 19.06
C GLY A 70 24.22 44.52 18.27
N GLY A 71 24.38 44.55 16.95
CA GLY A 71 24.20 43.36 16.10
C GLY A 71 22.75 42.95 15.79
N GLY A 72 21.73 43.73 16.20
CA GLY A 72 20.31 43.42 15.96
C GLY A 72 19.95 43.11 14.50
N LYS A 73 20.50 43.85 13.53
CA LYS A 73 20.30 43.57 12.09
C LYS A 73 20.79 42.18 11.68
N LYS A 74 21.90 41.71 12.25
CA LYS A 74 22.45 40.36 11.96
C LYS A 74 21.61 39.28 12.63
N ILE A 75 21.13 39.52 13.86
CA ILE A 75 20.25 38.59 14.57
C ILE A 75 18.91 38.42 13.82
N VAL A 76 18.34 39.50 13.26
CA VAL A 76 17.13 39.42 12.43
C VAL A 76 17.39 38.60 11.16
N ALA A 77 18.50 38.84 10.46
CA ALA A 77 18.85 38.07 9.27
C ALA A 77 19.05 36.57 9.57
N VAL A 78 19.63 36.22 10.72
CA VAL A 78 19.72 34.83 11.20
C VAL A 78 18.33 34.24 11.38
N ARG A 79 17.43 34.95 12.06
CA ARG A 79 16.06 34.49 12.27
C ARG A 79 15.35 34.19 10.96
N GLU A 80 15.46 35.07 9.96
CA GLU A 80 14.86 34.86 8.64
C GLU A 80 15.42 33.60 7.96
N LYS A 81 16.75 33.43 7.96
CA LYS A 81 17.41 32.26 7.34
C LYS A 81 17.06 30.94 8.03
N PHE A 82 16.99 30.93 9.35
CA PHE A 82 16.55 29.74 10.10
C PHE A 82 15.06 29.45 9.94
N THR A 83 14.23 30.48 9.73
CA THR A 83 12.80 30.29 9.43
C THR A 83 12.63 29.61 8.06
N GLU A 84 13.37 30.07 7.05
CA GLU A 84 13.41 29.45 5.72
C GLU A 84 13.92 27.99 5.78
N LEU A 85 14.98 27.73 6.56
CA LEU A 85 15.50 26.39 6.77
C LEU A 85 14.47 25.47 7.45
N LEU A 86 13.76 25.97 8.45
CA LEU A 86 12.73 25.21 9.17
C LEU A 86 11.57 24.81 8.25
N GLU A 87 11.11 25.71 7.37
CA GLU A 87 10.08 25.37 6.39
C GLU A 87 10.51 24.24 5.46
N LEU A 88 11.75 24.29 4.97
CA LEU A 88 12.30 23.24 4.12
C LEU A 88 12.42 21.91 4.87
N LEU A 89 12.82 21.94 6.13
CA LEU A 89 12.89 20.75 6.98
C LEU A 89 11.51 20.13 7.21
N ILE A 90 10.47 20.93 7.48
CA ILE A 90 9.10 20.44 7.63
C ILE A 90 8.62 19.77 6.33
N LYS A 91 8.89 20.39 5.17
CA LYS A 91 8.55 19.82 3.86
C LYS A 91 9.27 18.49 3.62
N LEU A 92 10.57 18.41 3.93
CA LEU A 92 11.33 17.16 3.78
C LEU A 92 10.83 16.08 4.72
N ALA A 93 10.60 16.40 5.99
CA ALA A 93 10.07 15.44 6.96
C ALA A 93 8.72 14.89 6.49
N SER A 94 7.83 15.74 5.95
CA SER A 94 6.57 15.31 5.36
C SER A 94 6.78 14.33 4.22
N LEU A 95 7.72 14.63 3.31
CA LEU A 95 8.01 13.77 2.18
C LEU A 95 8.61 12.43 2.64
N GLN A 96 9.55 12.46 3.58
CA GLN A 96 10.20 11.26 4.12
C GLN A 96 9.20 10.31 4.81
N THR A 97 8.33 10.85 5.68
CA THR A 97 7.32 10.02 6.36
C THR A 97 6.27 9.48 5.38
N SER A 98 5.86 10.28 4.40
CA SER A 98 4.95 9.82 3.34
C SER A 98 5.58 8.71 2.48
N PHE A 99 6.88 8.81 2.17
CA PHE A 99 7.60 7.79 1.41
C PHE A 99 7.71 6.47 2.18
N GLN A 100 8.03 6.53 3.47
CA GLN A 100 8.15 5.32 4.30
C GLN A 100 6.81 4.57 4.42
N THR A 101 5.72 5.31 4.66
CA THR A 101 4.37 4.71 4.74
C THR A 101 3.92 4.13 3.39
N LEU A 102 4.25 4.79 2.28
CA LEU A 102 3.96 4.29 0.94
C LEU A 102 4.76 3.02 0.61
N ASP A 103 6.06 2.98 0.95
CA ASP A 103 6.92 1.81 0.74
C ASP A 103 6.40 0.57 1.48
N GLU A 104 5.93 0.73 2.72
CA GLU A 104 5.30 -0.35 3.47
C GLU A 104 4.03 -0.86 2.78
N ALA A 105 3.16 0.05 2.32
CA ALA A 105 1.95 -0.32 1.59
C ALA A 105 2.27 -1.05 0.27
N LEU A 106 3.30 -0.61 -0.45
CA LEU A 106 3.75 -1.25 -1.69
C LEU A 106 4.26 -2.67 -1.41
N LYS A 107 5.06 -2.87 -0.36
CA LYS A 107 5.53 -4.20 0.05
C LYS A 107 4.38 -5.15 0.37
N VAL A 108 3.35 -4.67 1.07
CA VAL A 108 2.15 -5.46 1.38
C VAL A 108 1.42 -5.85 0.09
N THR A 109 1.25 -4.91 -0.84
CA THR A 109 0.60 -5.19 -2.13
C THR A 109 1.38 -6.20 -2.96
N ASN A 110 2.71 -6.07 -3.06
CA ASN A 110 3.54 -7.04 -3.77
C ASN A 110 3.48 -8.44 -3.15
N ARG A 111 3.46 -8.54 -1.81
CA ARG A 111 3.28 -9.83 -1.13
C ARG A 111 1.92 -10.45 -1.45
N ARG A 112 0.86 -9.65 -1.54
CA ARG A 112 -0.48 -10.13 -1.91
C ARG A 112 -0.53 -10.61 -3.36
N VAL A 113 0.07 -9.87 -4.29
CA VAL A 113 0.18 -10.30 -5.70
C VAL A 113 0.91 -11.63 -5.79
N ASN A 114 2.06 -11.75 -5.13
CA ASN A 114 2.83 -13.00 -5.11
C ASN A 114 2.06 -14.18 -4.49
N ALA A 115 1.30 -13.94 -3.41
CA ALA A 115 0.47 -14.97 -2.79
C ALA A 115 -0.66 -15.43 -3.74
N LEU A 116 -1.26 -14.52 -4.49
CA LEU A 116 -2.29 -14.86 -5.47
C LEU A 116 -1.71 -15.69 -6.61
N GLU A 117 -0.59 -15.24 -7.19
CA GLU A 117 0.06 -15.89 -8.33
C GLU A 117 0.57 -17.29 -7.99
N ASN A 118 1.27 -17.44 -6.87
CA ASN A 118 1.99 -18.67 -6.56
C ASN A 118 1.26 -19.62 -5.60
N VAL A 119 0.18 -19.17 -4.93
CA VAL A 119 -0.54 -20.01 -3.95
C VAL A 119 -2.02 -20.12 -4.29
N THR A 120 -2.73 -19.01 -4.43
CA THR A 120 -4.19 -19.05 -4.54
C THR A 120 -4.66 -19.54 -5.91
N ILE A 121 -4.13 -18.97 -6.99
CA ILE A 121 -4.46 -19.38 -8.36
C ILE A 121 -4.19 -20.87 -8.61
N PRO A 122 -2.98 -21.41 -8.33
CA PRO A 122 -2.72 -22.83 -8.58
C PRO A 122 -3.57 -23.76 -7.71
N ARG A 123 -3.91 -23.37 -6.47
CA ARG A 123 -4.83 -24.15 -5.63
C ARG A 123 -6.24 -24.21 -6.19
N ILE A 124 -6.76 -23.09 -6.70
CA ILE A 124 -8.09 -23.05 -7.33
C ILE A 124 -8.09 -23.87 -8.62
N GLN A 125 -7.05 -23.75 -9.45
CA GLN A 125 -6.90 -24.56 -10.67
C GLN A 125 -6.87 -26.06 -10.36
N GLY A 126 -6.09 -26.50 -9.37
CA GLY A 126 -6.07 -27.91 -8.95
C GLY A 126 -7.42 -28.41 -8.42
N THR A 127 -8.20 -27.53 -7.79
CA THR A 127 -9.57 -27.87 -7.34
C THR A 127 -10.53 -27.99 -8.52
N LEU A 128 -10.42 -27.11 -9.51
CA LEU A 128 -11.20 -27.19 -10.76
C LEU A 128 -10.89 -28.49 -11.51
N ASP A 129 -9.62 -28.85 -11.65
CA ASP A 129 -9.20 -30.09 -12.31
C ASP A 129 -9.74 -31.33 -11.59
N TYR A 130 -9.79 -31.30 -10.25
CA TYR A 130 -10.38 -32.38 -9.46
C TYR A 130 -11.88 -32.52 -9.72
N ILE A 131 -12.63 -31.41 -9.68
CA ILE A 131 -14.08 -31.41 -9.95
C ILE A 131 -14.36 -31.89 -11.37
N ALA A 132 -13.60 -31.44 -12.36
CA ALA A 132 -13.76 -31.86 -13.75
C ALA A 132 -13.52 -33.37 -13.92
N ARG A 133 -12.47 -33.91 -13.30
CA ARG A 133 -12.19 -35.36 -13.33
C ARG A 133 -13.29 -36.20 -12.68
N GLU A 134 -13.82 -35.76 -11.55
CA GLU A 134 -14.93 -36.47 -10.89
C GLU A 134 -16.21 -36.44 -11.72
N LEU A 135 -16.53 -35.31 -12.35
CA LEU A 135 -17.69 -35.21 -13.25
C LEU A 135 -17.52 -36.11 -14.48
N ASP A 136 -16.35 -36.11 -15.10
CA ASP A 136 -16.06 -36.98 -16.27
C ASP A 136 -16.16 -38.47 -15.90
N GLU A 137 -15.69 -38.88 -14.72
CA GLU A 137 -15.79 -40.28 -14.28
C GLU A 137 -17.24 -40.66 -13.96
N LEU A 138 -18.02 -39.78 -13.33
CA LEU A 138 -19.46 -39.99 -13.13
C LEU A 138 -20.22 -40.12 -14.46
N GLU A 139 -19.94 -39.26 -15.44
CA GLU A 139 -20.52 -39.36 -16.78
C GLU A 139 -20.13 -40.67 -17.48
N ARG A 140 -18.89 -41.13 -17.29
CA ARG A 140 -18.40 -42.39 -17.83
C ARG A 140 -19.08 -43.60 -17.20
N GLU A 141 -19.31 -43.59 -15.90
CA GLU A 141 -20.08 -44.62 -15.19
C GLU A 141 -21.54 -44.65 -15.67
N ASP A 142 -22.19 -43.50 -15.81
CA ASP A 142 -23.54 -43.40 -16.35
C ASP A 142 -23.62 -43.90 -17.81
N PHE A 143 -22.64 -43.56 -18.64
CA PHE A 143 -22.58 -44.01 -20.03
C PHE A 143 -22.42 -45.53 -20.15
N THR A 144 -21.53 -46.14 -19.35
CA THR A 144 -21.34 -47.59 -19.35
C THR A 144 -22.58 -48.33 -18.85
N ARG A 145 -23.26 -47.81 -17.82
CA ARG A 145 -24.52 -48.35 -17.31
C ARG A 145 -25.61 -48.34 -18.39
N LEU A 146 -25.80 -47.21 -19.08
CA LEU A 146 -26.77 -47.09 -20.16
C LEU A 146 -26.45 -48.02 -21.34
N LYS A 147 -25.18 -48.15 -21.69
CA LYS A 147 -24.72 -49.05 -22.76
C LYS A 147 -25.05 -50.52 -22.47
N LEU A 148 -24.84 -50.98 -21.23
CA LEU A 148 -25.17 -52.36 -20.80
C LEU A 148 -26.67 -52.65 -20.84
N VAL A 149 -27.50 -51.71 -20.38
CA VAL A 149 -28.97 -51.86 -20.44
C VAL A 149 -29.45 -51.93 -21.89
N LYS A 150 -28.87 -51.11 -22.77
CA LYS A 150 -29.20 -51.13 -24.19
C LYS A 150 -28.76 -52.43 -24.86
N SER A 151 -27.54 -52.91 -24.61
CA SER A 151 -27.06 -54.18 -25.17
C SER A 151 -27.88 -55.37 -24.68
N ALA A 152 -28.23 -55.42 -23.39
CA ALA A 152 -29.10 -56.47 -22.85
C ALA A 152 -30.49 -56.47 -23.50
N LYS A 153 -31.09 -55.28 -23.73
CA LYS A 153 -32.36 -55.17 -24.46
C LYS A 153 -32.23 -55.64 -25.91
N GLU A 154 -31.17 -55.26 -26.62
CA GLU A 154 -30.93 -55.69 -28.01
C GLU A 154 -30.72 -57.21 -28.12
N GLU A 155 -29.99 -57.82 -27.19
CA GLU A 155 -29.80 -59.27 -27.13
C GLU A 155 -31.10 -60.02 -26.87
N ALA A 156 -31.92 -59.54 -25.92
CA ALA A 156 -33.23 -60.11 -25.64
C ALA A 156 -34.17 -60.05 -26.86
N ILE A 157 -34.16 -58.93 -27.60
CA ILE A 157 -34.93 -58.77 -28.84
C ILE A 157 -34.46 -59.77 -29.90
N LYS A 158 -33.15 -59.90 -30.14
CA LYS A 158 -32.58 -60.87 -31.09
C LYS A 158 -32.94 -62.32 -30.72
N LEU A 159 -32.93 -62.65 -29.43
CA LEU A 159 -33.30 -63.99 -28.94
C LEU A 159 -34.80 -64.26 -29.13
N ALA A 160 -35.65 -63.26 -28.91
CA ALA A 160 -37.09 -63.34 -29.15
C ALA A 160 -37.41 -63.48 -30.66
N GLU A 161 -36.71 -62.76 -31.53
CA GLU A 161 -36.83 -62.91 -32.98
C GLU A 161 -36.38 -64.29 -33.47
N LYS A 162 -35.27 -64.81 -32.94
CA LYS A 162 -34.82 -66.19 -33.22
C LYS A 162 -35.86 -67.22 -32.78
N LYS A 163 -36.45 -67.07 -31.59
CA LYS A 163 -37.53 -67.94 -31.10
C LYS A 163 -38.79 -67.85 -31.98
N LYS A 164 -39.19 -66.66 -32.43
CA LYS A 164 -40.33 -66.49 -33.35
C LYS A 164 -40.09 -67.11 -34.72
N LYS A 165 -38.87 -67.03 -35.26
CA LYS A 165 -38.49 -67.71 -36.51
C LYS A 165 -38.57 -69.22 -36.37
N LEU A 166 -37.98 -69.78 -35.31
CA LEU A 166 -38.06 -71.21 -35.00
C LEU A 166 -39.51 -71.70 -34.85
N LEU A 167 -40.38 -70.90 -34.20
CA LEU A 167 -41.79 -71.24 -34.03
C LEU A 167 -42.58 -71.21 -35.35
N ASN A 168 -42.29 -70.26 -36.24
CA ASN A 168 -42.92 -70.18 -37.56
C ASN A 168 -42.46 -71.29 -38.50
N ASP A 169 -41.20 -71.72 -38.40
CA ASP A 169 -40.68 -72.84 -39.19
C ASP A 169 -41.31 -74.17 -38.73
N SER A 170 -41.60 -74.33 -37.42
CA SER A 170 -42.33 -75.50 -36.88
C SER A 170 -43.83 -75.52 -37.16
N CYS A 171 -44.42 -74.45 -37.69
CA CYS A 171 -45.84 -74.38 -38.09
C CYS A 171 -46.05 -74.52 -39.61
N LYS A 172 -44.97 -74.75 -40.37
CA LYS A 172 -45.00 -74.93 -41.83
C LYS A 172 -44.88 -76.39 -42.29
N GLU A 173 -44.72 -77.33 -41.36
CA GLU A 173 -44.95 -78.77 -41.56
C GLU A 173 -46.34 -79.15 -41.05
#